data_AF-A0A368G9R7-F1
#
_entry.id   AF-A0A368G9R7-F1
#
_cell.length_a   1.000
_cell.length_b   1.000
_cell.length_c   1.000
_cell.angle_alpha   90.00
_cell.angle_beta   90.00
_cell.angle_gamma   90.00
#
_symmetry.space_group_name_H-M   'P 1'
#
loop_
_entity.id
_entity.type
_entity.pdbx_description
1 polymer ?
#
loop_
_entity_poly.entity_id
_entity_poly.type
_entity_poly.pdbx_seq_one_letter_code
_entity_poly.pdbx_strand_id
1 'polypeptide(L)'
;MCGENDERSRSRMSVRPDSTLSGAFFQSGGNSSSPIRSLTADQEARLRMIRDFTFLHRNVKDLGFRCLSNVLAILPPDDSVDWIELIRQRLPEVEAAPFQDKQILLWKQGSRSDQVGNNNVSN
;
A
#
# COMPACT_ATOMS: atom_id res chain seq x y z
N MET A 1 17.28 18.20 -56.84
CA MET A 1 16.03 18.67 -57.48
C MET A 1 15.01 17.55 -57.31
N CYS A 2 13.87 17.68 -56.65
CA CYS A 2 12.93 18.80 -56.44
C CYS A 2 12.60 18.90 -54.92
N GLY A 3 12.52 20.07 -54.29
CA GLY A 3 11.43 21.07 -54.36
C GLY A 3 10.51 20.83 -53.13
N GLU A 4 10.62 21.52 -51.99
CA GLU A 4 10.31 22.93 -51.65
C GLU A 4 8.80 23.24 -51.58
N ASN A 5 8.43 23.98 -50.51
CA ASN A 5 7.11 24.56 -50.13
C ASN A 5 6.21 23.61 -49.31
N ASP A 6 5.49 24.00 -48.25
CA ASP A 6 5.05 25.33 -47.82
C ASP A 6 4.61 25.32 -46.34
N GLU A 7 5.01 26.37 -45.62
CA GLU A 7 4.22 27.17 -44.68
C GLU A 7 3.05 26.54 -43.84
N ARG A 8 3.24 26.61 -42.52
CA ARG A 8 2.26 27.11 -41.54
C ARG A 8 0.79 26.65 -41.70
N SER A 9 0.43 25.67 -40.89
CA SER A 9 -0.86 25.70 -40.20
C SER A 9 -0.71 25.26 -38.75
N ARG A 10 -0.51 26.27 -37.90
CA ARG A 10 -0.74 26.20 -36.46
C ARG A 10 -2.23 25.94 -36.24
N SER A 11 -2.63 24.69 -36.12
CA SER A 11 -3.90 24.34 -35.49
C SER A 11 -3.77 24.63 -34.00
N ARG A 12 -4.11 25.87 -33.62
CA ARG A 12 -4.45 26.23 -32.25
C ARG A 12 -5.67 25.39 -31.85
N MET A 13 -5.44 24.24 -31.24
CA MET A 13 -6.48 23.56 -30.49
C MET A 13 -6.79 24.45 -29.28
N SER A 14 -7.84 25.26 -29.44
CA SER A 14 -8.46 26.02 -28.37
C SER A 14 -9.13 25.02 -27.44
N VAL A 15 -8.40 24.55 -26.42
CA VAL A 15 -9.00 23.80 -25.33
C VAL A 15 -9.68 24.84 -24.45
N ARG A 16 -11.00 24.96 -24.63
CA ARG A 16 -11.86 25.68 -23.70
C ARG A 16 -11.62 25.11 -22.29
N PRO A 17 -11.44 25.94 -21.25
CA PRO A 17 -11.55 25.46 -19.89
C PRO A 17 -13.04 25.29 -19.62
N ASP A 18 -13.58 24.11 -19.95
CA ASP A 18 -14.85 23.71 -19.36
C ASP A 18 -14.55 23.19 -17.96
N SER A 19 -15.10 23.92 -17.00
CA SER A 19 -14.97 23.71 -15.57
C SER A 19 -15.54 22.35 -15.18
N THR A 20 -14.67 21.35 -15.07
CA THR A 20 -14.84 20.23 -14.12
C THR A 20 -13.47 19.62 -13.83
N LEU A 21 -12.62 20.45 -13.23
CA LEU A 21 -11.34 20.06 -12.66
C LEU A 21 -11.55 19.27 -11.37
N SER A 22 -10.64 18.31 -11.17
CA SER A 22 -10.27 17.64 -9.92
C SER A 22 -11.10 16.38 -9.65
N GLY A 23 -10.62 15.20 -10.02
CA GLY A 23 -9.35 14.68 -9.53
C GLY A 23 -9.60 14.19 -8.11
N ALA A 24 -9.68 12.86 -7.97
CA ALA A 24 -10.08 12.18 -6.75
C ALA A 24 -9.35 12.73 -5.52
N PHE A 25 -10.05 13.57 -4.75
CA PHE A 25 -9.68 13.91 -3.40
C PHE A 25 -9.79 12.62 -2.59
N PHE A 26 -8.66 12.04 -2.20
CA PHE A 26 -8.66 11.19 -1.01
C PHE A 26 -9.18 12.08 0.11
N GLN A 27 -10.42 11.84 0.53
CA GLN A 27 -10.95 12.42 1.76
C GLN A 27 -10.10 11.85 2.88
N SER A 28 -9.10 12.65 3.26
CA SER A 28 -8.44 12.58 4.55
C SER A 28 -9.52 12.84 5.60
N GLY A 29 -10.21 11.77 5.99
CA GLY A 29 -11.03 11.75 7.20
C GLY A 29 -10.13 12.06 8.37
N GLY A 30 -10.23 13.29 8.88
CA GLY A 30 -9.53 13.73 10.07
C GLY A 30 -10.02 12.96 11.27
N ASN A 31 -9.16 12.11 11.82
CA ASN A 31 -9.26 11.64 13.19
C ASN A 31 -7.90 11.88 13.84
N SER A 32 -7.88 12.79 14.80
CA SER A 32 -6.72 13.28 15.54
C SER A 32 -5.89 12.12 16.13
N SER A 33 -4.63 11.97 15.68
CA SER A 33 -3.65 11.07 16.30
C SER A 33 -2.25 11.31 15.71
N SER A 34 -1.54 12.31 16.26
CA SER A 34 -0.11 12.60 16.04
C SER A 34 0.31 12.86 14.57
N PRO A 35 1.37 13.65 14.30
CA PRO A 35 1.87 13.78 12.94
C PRO A 35 2.59 12.48 12.58
N ILE A 36 1.85 11.47 12.12
CA ILE A 36 2.48 10.33 11.47
C ILE A 36 3.18 10.94 10.25
N ARG A 37 4.52 10.91 10.25
CA ARG A 37 5.33 11.42 9.13
C ARG A 37 4.71 10.91 7.83
N SER A 38 4.46 11.85 6.92
CA SER A 38 4.05 11.53 5.56
C SER A 38 5.11 10.60 4.97
N LEU A 39 4.69 9.41 4.55
CA LEU A 39 5.59 8.46 3.92
C LEU A 39 5.98 8.98 2.54
N THR A 40 7.19 8.69 2.10
CA THR A 40 7.54 8.88 0.69
C THR A 40 6.77 7.87 -0.17
N ALA A 41 6.60 8.19 -1.45
CA ALA A 41 5.93 7.29 -2.39
C ALA A 41 6.61 5.90 -2.43
N ASP A 42 7.95 5.86 -2.35
CA ASP A 42 8.72 4.63 -2.25
C ASP A 42 8.43 3.84 -0.98
N GLN A 43 8.36 4.50 0.19
CA GLN A 43 8.05 3.83 1.45
C GLN A 43 6.64 3.23 1.43
N GLU A 44 5.67 3.95 0.88
CA GLU A 44 4.31 3.44 0.70
C GLU A 44 4.26 2.24 -0.25
N ALA A 45 4.96 2.33 -1.40
CA ALA A 45 5.05 1.22 -2.35
C ALA A 45 5.67 -0.03 -1.71
N ARG A 46 6.72 0.14 -0.89
CA ARG A 46 7.36 -0.96 -0.16
C ARG A 46 6.44 -1.57 0.88
N LEU A 47 5.71 -0.76 1.66
CA LEU A 47 4.72 -1.27 2.60
C LEU A 47 3.63 -2.08 1.89
N ARG A 48 3.16 -1.59 0.73
CA ARG A 48 2.20 -2.32 -0.11
C ARG A 48 2.76 -3.68 -0.55
N MET A 49 4.02 -3.71 -1.02
CA MET A 49 4.69 -4.95 -1.39
C MET A 49 4.86 -5.92 -0.20
N ILE A 50 5.27 -5.42 0.97
CA ILE A 50 5.41 -6.22 2.20
C ILE A 50 4.05 -6.84 2.59
N ARG A 51 2.98 -6.04 2.55
CA ARG A 51 1.62 -6.50 2.85
C ARG A 51 1.20 -7.61 1.89
N ASP A 52 1.30 -7.37 0.58
CA ASP A 52 0.86 -8.32 -0.44
C ASP A 52 1.68 -9.61 -0.38
N PHE A 53 2.99 -9.50 -0.14
CA PHE A 53 3.86 -10.65 0.07
C PHE A 53 3.46 -11.48 1.29
N THR A 54 3.16 -10.82 2.40
CA THR A 54 2.70 -11.48 3.64
C THR A 54 1.35 -12.16 3.43
N PHE A 55 0.44 -11.53 2.68
CA PHE A 55 -0.86 -12.11 2.34
C PHE A 55 -0.72 -13.40 1.53
N LEU A 56 0.17 -13.41 0.53
CA LEU A 56 0.45 -14.59 -0.30
C LEU A 56 1.06 -15.73 0.51
N HIS A 57 1.90 -15.40 1.49
CA HIS A 57 2.61 -16.37 2.34
C HIS A 57 1.93 -16.59 3.70
N ARG A 58 0.65 -16.22 3.85
CA ARG A 58 -0.08 -16.34 5.12
C ARG A 58 -0.22 -17.78 5.63
N ASN A 59 -0.18 -18.76 4.72
CA ASN A 59 -0.34 -20.16 5.07
C ASN A 59 1.01 -20.76 5.47
N VAL A 60 1.31 -20.66 6.76
CA VAL A 60 2.55 -21.13 7.36
C VAL A 60 2.77 -22.64 7.16
N LYS A 61 1.68 -23.44 7.10
CA LYS A 61 1.78 -24.90 6.94
C LYS A 61 2.33 -25.30 5.58
N ASP A 62 1.98 -24.55 4.54
CA ASP A 62 2.37 -24.87 3.16
C ASP A 62 3.64 -24.12 2.73
N LEU A 63 3.86 -22.89 3.23
CA LEU A 63 4.89 -21.98 2.70
C LEU A 63 5.95 -21.57 3.73
N GLY A 64 5.79 -21.97 5.00
CA GLY A 64 6.69 -21.63 6.10
C GLY A 64 6.67 -20.14 6.47
N PHE A 65 7.48 -19.78 7.48
CA PHE A 65 7.64 -18.39 7.92
C PHE A 65 8.57 -17.62 6.99
N ARG A 66 8.29 -16.33 6.77
CA ARG A 66 9.14 -15.45 5.98
C ARG A 66 9.72 -14.36 6.84
N CYS A 67 11.03 -14.17 6.72
CA CYS A 67 11.76 -13.13 7.44
C CYS A 67 11.58 -11.79 6.72
N LEU A 68 11.42 -10.71 7.48
CA LEU A 68 11.38 -9.34 6.96
C LEU A 68 12.64 -9.01 6.15
N SER A 69 13.81 -9.44 6.61
CA SER A 69 15.08 -9.26 5.89
C SER A 69 15.07 -9.87 4.48
N ASN A 70 14.44 -11.02 4.29
CA ASN A 70 14.35 -11.66 2.97
C ASN A 70 13.46 -10.85 2.02
N VAL A 71 12.41 -10.22 2.54
CA VAL A 71 11.52 -9.35 1.77
C VAL A 71 12.20 -8.02 1.47
N LEU A 72 12.94 -7.44 2.42
CA LEU A 72 13.67 -6.20 2.18
C LEU A 72 14.84 -6.40 1.20
N ALA A 73 15.45 -7.59 1.15
CA ALA A 73 16.54 -7.91 0.22
C ALA A 73 16.12 -7.91 -1.26
N ILE A 74 14.83 -8.09 -1.57
CA ILE A 74 14.30 -8.02 -2.95
C ILE A 74 13.81 -6.61 -3.31
N LEU A 75 13.66 -5.74 -2.32
CA LEU A 75 13.27 -4.34 -2.51
C LEU A 75 14.53 -3.48 -2.67
N PRO A 76 14.42 -2.28 -3.28
CA PRO A 76 15.55 -1.36 -3.29
C PRO A 76 16.02 -1.09 -1.84
N PRO A 77 17.33 -1.02 -1.56
CA PRO A 77 17.80 -0.81 -0.19
C PRO A 77 17.30 0.53 0.37
N ASP A 78 16.94 0.55 1.65
CA ASP A 78 16.63 1.77 2.40
C ASP A 78 16.80 1.51 3.89
N ASP A 79 17.95 1.91 4.41
CA ASP A 79 18.30 1.81 5.82
C ASP A 79 17.92 3.07 6.60
N SER A 80 17.28 4.05 5.96
CA SER A 80 16.92 5.32 6.60
C SER A 80 15.70 5.21 7.53
N VAL A 81 15.06 4.04 7.57
CA VAL A 81 13.76 3.83 8.22
C VAL A 81 13.72 2.55 9.03
N ASP A 82 13.08 2.64 10.19
CA ASP A 82 12.67 1.45 10.94
C ASP A 82 11.42 0.82 10.30
N TRP A 83 11.66 -0.19 9.45
CA TRP A 83 10.60 -0.94 8.78
C TRP A 83 9.68 -1.67 9.75
N ILE A 84 10.17 -2.09 10.92
CA ILE A 84 9.37 -2.82 11.91
C ILE A 84 8.32 -1.86 12.48
N GLU A 85 8.75 -0.65 12.85
CA GLU A 85 7.86 0.38 13.36
C GLU A 85 6.83 0.80 12.30
N LEU A 86 7.25 1.00 11.05
CA LEU A 86 6.34 1.35 9.96
C LEU A 86 5.28 0.27 9.69
N ILE A 87 5.68 -1.01 9.68
CA ILE A 87 4.73 -2.12 9.51
C ILE A 87 3.70 -2.08 10.65
N ARG A 88 4.16 -1.93 11.90
CA ARG A 88 3.27 -1.89 13.06
C ARG A 88 2.28 -0.72 13.03
N GLN A 89 2.71 0.45 12.55
CA GLN A 89 1.87 1.64 12.47
C GLN A 89 0.90 1.63 11.30
N ARG A 90 1.30 1.08 10.14
CA ARG A 90 0.57 1.24 8.87
C ARG A 90 -0.12 -0.02 8.37
N LEU A 91 0.30 -1.20 8.82
CA LEU A 91 -0.22 -2.49 8.37
C LEU A 91 -0.80 -3.27 9.57
N PRO A 92 -2.02 -2.95 10.04
CA PRO A 92 -2.62 -3.62 11.19
C PRO A 92 -2.88 -5.11 10.96
N GLU A 93 -2.99 -5.53 9.70
CA GLU A 93 -3.15 -6.93 9.26
C GLU A 93 -1.84 -7.74 9.26
N VAL A 94 -0.68 -7.07 9.36
CA VAL A 94 0.64 -7.71 9.36
C VAL A 94 1.28 -7.55 10.72
N GLU A 95 1.88 -8.62 11.23
CA GLU A 95 2.71 -8.62 12.42
C GLU A 95 4.17 -8.88 12.06
N ALA A 96 5.06 -7.97 12.46
CA ALA A 96 6.48 -8.27 12.57
C ALA A 96 6.74 -8.81 13.97
N ALA A 97 6.99 -10.11 14.08
CA ALA A 97 7.25 -10.80 15.34
C ALA A 97 8.71 -11.26 15.43
N PRO A 98 9.35 -11.13 16.60
CA PRO A 98 10.67 -11.71 16.81
C PRO A 98 10.57 -13.24 16.83
N PHE A 99 11.45 -13.91 16.09
CA PHE A 99 11.61 -15.36 16.08
C PHE A 99 13.10 -15.69 16.02
N GLN A 100 13.64 -16.24 17.11
CA GLN A 100 15.08 -16.40 17.33
C GLN A 100 15.78 -15.04 17.17
N ASP A 101 16.78 -14.95 16.28
CA ASP A 101 17.51 -13.72 15.94
C ASP A 101 16.96 -12.99 14.70
N LYS A 102 15.74 -13.33 14.26
CA LYS A 102 15.14 -12.76 13.03
C LYS A 102 13.77 -12.16 13.31
N GLN A 103 13.35 -11.24 12.44
CA GLN A 103 12.00 -10.72 12.41
C GLN A 103 11.21 -11.47 11.34
N ILE A 104 10.14 -12.15 11.74
CA ILE A 104 9.23 -12.85 10.82
C ILE A 104 7.97 -12.02 10.59
N LEU A 105 7.41 -12.16 9.39
CA LEU A 105 6.15 -11.54 9.00
C LEU A 105 5.02 -12.56 9.12
N LEU A 106 3.97 -12.18 9.83
CA LEU A 106 2.77 -12.99 10.06
C LEU A 106 1.55 -12.21 9.61
N TRP A 107 0.62 -12.92 8.97
CA TRP A 107 -0.69 -12.36 8.68
C TRP A 107 -1.59 -12.51 9.91
N LYS A 108 -2.04 -11.40 10.48
CA LYS A 108 -3.08 -11.41 11.51
C LYS A 108 -4.39 -11.73 10.79
N GLN A 109 -4.83 -12.98 10.87
CA GLN A 109 -6.17 -13.35 10.42
C GLN A 109 -7.15 -12.53 11.25
N GLY A 110 -7.74 -11.51 10.62
CA GLY A 110 -8.57 -10.54 11.33
C GLY A 110 -9.64 -11.28 12.12
N SER A 111 -9.70 -11.01 13.42
CA SER A 111 -10.81 -11.42 14.28
C SER A 111 -12.07 -10.65 13.87
N ARG A 112 -12.58 -10.88 12.66
CA ARG A 112 -13.98 -10.65 12.40
C ARG A 112 -14.66 -11.83 13.08
N SER A 113 -15.05 -11.66 14.34
CA SER A 113 -16.08 -12.52 14.91
C SER A 113 -17.23 -12.46 13.93
N ASP A 114 -17.46 -13.56 13.23
CA ASP A 114 -18.75 -13.84 12.63
C ASP A 114 -19.76 -13.80 13.77
N GLN A 115 -20.31 -12.62 14.07
CA GLN A 115 -21.60 -12.52 14.75
C GLN A 115 -22.61 -13.08 13.75
N VAL A 116 -22.67 -14.40 13.66
CA VAL A 116 -23.85 -15.13 13.21
C VAL A 116 -24.96 -14.69 14.14
N GLY A 117 -25.80 -13.78 13.65
CA GLY A 117 -27.02 -13.38 14.30
C GLY A 117 -27.89 -14.61 14.51
N ASN A 118 -27.84 -15.16 15.72
CA ASN A 118 -28.84 -16.10 16.21
C ASN A 118 -30.13 -15.33 16.41
N ASN A 119 -30.86 -15.10 15.31
CA ASN A 119 -32.25 -14.66 15.36
C ASN A 119 -33.08 -15.88 15.79
N ASN A 120 -33.14 -16.12 17.11
CA ASN A 120 -34.18 -16.96 17.68
C ASN A 120 -35.52 -16.24 17.50
N VAL A 121 -36.19 -16.53 16.38
CA VAL A 121 -37.61 -16.26 16.22
C VAL A 121 -38.35 -17.31 17.05
N SER A 122 -38.76 -16.92 18.25
CA SER A 122 -39.84 -17.59 18.96
C SER A 122 -41.16 -17.02 18.46
N ASN A 123 -42.02 -17.86 17.90
CA ASN A 123 -43.46 -17.61 17.84
C ASN A 123 -44.22 -18.93 17.94
#